data_AF-A0A1H4PV37-F1
#
_entry.id   AF-A0A1H4PV37-F1
#
_cell.length_a   1.000
_cell.length_b   1.000
_cell.length_c   1.000
_cell.angle_alpha   90.00
_cell.angle_beta   90.00
_cell.angle_gamma   90.00
#
_symmetry.space_group_name_H-M   'P 1'
#
loop_
_entity.id
_entity.type
_entity.pdbx_description
1 polymer ?
#
loop_
_entity_poly.entity_id
_entity_poly.type
_entity_poly.pdbx_seq_one_letter_code
_entity_poly.pdbx_strand_id
1 'polypeptide(L)'
;MTHDPQKNRRTRGRVTRRILALLTVLALASGTFIPAALAASYTRIGGSGSSWAGNAVNQWVTDIRSQGSTVDYNPSGSSTGRKEFANGLVDFAVSEIPYKGDTADPQDTVFPGFKYSMLPIAAGGTSFMYNLPVNGKRFSELKLTQDALARIFTGKVTRWNDPAIAKTNPGVNLPNQQIRVVVRSEGSGATAQFTLWMKRQFPSYYAELCGKTGGCPNGGATSYFPGQGIANFSAQNGSSGVTTYTANTPYTINYDEYSYALGANFPVAQVGNAAGFFTIPTDTAVAVALTKAKINMDASSPNYLSQDLSAVYTHNDPRVYALSAYTYMLVPAQTRGSFDNSKGAALGNFASYSLCEGQQTMGALGYSPLPMNLVMSAMQQVKKIPGLDSDTGKRLDSTINAAQSSSGNPCNNPTFKPGQDVNNNQLVYTAPFPSGCDAACQAPWRGKNVGYNAGPGAKPGQVAGGSEGPAAAQGPAAAQGPGASGAVPQGNSPAATTKRPTAANKPSVSCNRATGQCTDAKGNVLAAEQAQQYLNDAPEASGPGAKAVPLVLAGNTGWGTSQNLLVVAALFLLLLVLTPPLAARYIRSGRRGKGTDS
;
A
#
# COMPACT_ATOMS: atom_id res chain seq x y z
N MET A 1 28.68 -1.19 91.68
CA MET A 1 28.86 -0.84 90.26
C MET A 1 28.60 -2.07 89.41
N THR A 2 27.49 -2.09 88.68
CA THR A 2 27.30 -2.71 87.34
C THR A 2 25.84 -2.47 86.94
N HIS A 3 25.60 -1.35 86.27
CA HIS A 3 24.33 -1.07 85.61
C HIS A 3 24.29 -1.82 84.28
N ASP A 4 23.27 -2.66 84.07
CA ASP A 4 22.97 -3.27 82.76
C ASP A 4 21.87 -2.45 82.05
N PRO A 5 22.19 -1.69 80.99
CA PRO A 5 21.26 -0.80 80.30
C PRO A 5 20.64 -1.46 79.05
N GLN A 6 20.38 -2.77 79.03
CA GLN A 6 19.89 -3.48 77.83
C GLN A 6 18.36 -3.71 77.77
N LYS A 7 17.58 -3.45 78.83
CA LYS A 7 16.12 -3.77 78.80
C LYS A 7 15.20 -2.68 78.24
N ASN A 8 15.65 -1.43 78.12
CA ASN A 8 14.80 -0.31 77.67
C ASN A 8 14.98 0.13 76.20
N ARG A 9 15.80 -0.55 75.39
CA ARG A 9 15.96 -0.25 73.94
C ARG A 9 15.02 -1.03 73.01
N ARG A 10 14.33 -2.07 73.48
CA ARG A 10 13.52 -2.96 72.60
C ARG A 10 12.06 -2.52 72.42
N THR A 11 11.53 -1.64 73.26
CA THR A 11 10.13 -1.17 73.18
C THR A 11 9.97 0.16 72.43
N ARG A 12 10.99 1.04 72.43
CA ARG A 12 10.96 2.30 71.67
C ARG A 12 11.15 2.15 70.16
N GLY A 13 11.78 1.06 69.67
CA GLY A 13 11.99 0.83 68.23
C GLY A 13 10.80 0.18 67.50
N ARG A 14 9.81 -0.36 68.22
CA ARG A 14 8.62 -1.00 67.61
C ARG A 14 7.46 -0.04 67.38
N VAL A 15 7.39 1.07 68.13
CA VAL A 15 6.32 2.07 67.98
C VAL A 15 6.66 3.07 66.85
N THR A 16 7.91 3.51 66.74
CA THR A 16 8.36 4.39 65.63
C THR A 16 8.33 3.70 64.26
N ARG A 17 8.56 2.37 64.20
CA ARG A 17 8.42 1.59 62.95
C ARG A 17 6.97 1.39 62.51
N ARG A 18 5.99 1.43 63.43
CA ARG A 18 4.56 1.30 63.08
C ARG A 18 3.93 2.62 62.64
N ILE A 19 4.37 3.75 63.20
CA ILE A 19 3.90 5.09 62.78
C ILE A 19 4.48 5.48 61.41
N LEU A 20 5.74 5.12 61.12
CA LEU A 20 6.34 5.36 59.80
C LEU A 20 5.76 4.45 58.70
N ALA A 21 5.28 3.25 59.04
CA ALA A 21 4.60 2.35 58.10
C ALA A 21 3.15 2.77 57.81
N LEU A 22 2.47 3.44 58.75
CA LEU A 22 1.12 3.98 58.53
C LEU A 22 1.14 5.28 57.72
N LEU A 23 2.18 6.11 57.84
CA LEU A 23 2.35 7.33 57.03
C LEU A 23 2.79 7.06 55.59
N THR A 24 3.53 5.97 55.32
CA THR A 24 3.84 5.55 53.94
C THR A 24 2.66 4.90 53.22
N VAL A 25 1.75 4.23 53.95
CA VAL A 25 0.51 3.68 53.35
C VAL A 25 -0.50 4.80 53.03
N LEU A 26 -0.56 5.87 53.83
CA LEU A 26 -1.46 7.00 53.57
C LEU A 26 -0.95 7.93 52.44
N ALA A 27 0.36 8.07 52.28
CA ALA A 27 0.96 8.81 51.16
C ALA A 27 0.82 8.09 49.81
N LEU A 28 0.61 6.77 49.80
CA LEU A 28 0.26 6.02 48.58
C LEU A 28 -1.23 6.09 48.21
N ALA A 29 -2.10 6.53 49.14
CA ALA A 29 -3.54 6.69 48.90
C ALA A 29 -3.93 8.08 48.36
N SER A 30 -3.00 9.04 48.33
CA SER A 30 -3.18 10.38 47.77
C SER A 30 -2.55 10.56 46.38
N GLY A 31 -2.21 9.45 45.71
CA GLY A 31 -1.86 9.50 44.30
C GLY A 31 -3.05 10.05 43.55
N THR A 32 -2.91 11.25 42.98
CA THR A 32 -3.84 11.78 42.00
C THR A 32 -4.08 10.68 40.97
N PHE A 33 -5.27 10.08 41.00
CA PHE A 33 -5.78 9.31 39.87
C PHE A 33 -5.90 10.33 38.73
N ILE A 34 -4.82 10.52 38.00
CA ILE A 34 -4.93 10.93 36.61
C ILE A 34 -5.64 9.74 35.99
N PRO A 35 -6.92 9.84 35.58
CA PRO A 35 -7.50 8.76 34.82
C PRO A 35 -6.56 8.58 33.63
N ALA A 36 -5.90 7.43 33.54
CA ALA A 36 -5.34 7.02 32.28
C ALA A 36 -6.51 7.15 31.31
N ALA A 37 -6.43 8.06 30.35
CA ALA A 37 -7.40 8.13 29.29
C ALA A 37 -7.41 6.72 28.70
N LEU A 38 -8.47 5.95 28.99
CA LEU A 38 -8.71 4.68 28.36
C LEU A 38 -8.89 5.06 26.89
N ALA A 39 -7.83 4.95 26.10
CA ALA A 39 -7.96 5.00 24.66
C ALA A 39 -9.03 3.96 24.34
N ALA A 40 -10.16 4.41 23.77
CA ALA A 40 -11.25 3.53 23.42
C ALA A 40 -10.67 2.43 22.53
N SER A 41 -10.56 1.21 23.07
CA SER A 41 -10.02 0.10 22.30
C SER A 41 -11.13 -0.36 21.39
N TYR A 42 -10.94 -0.20 20.08
CA TYR A 42 -11.87 -0.76 19.11
C TYR A 42 -11.86 -2.28 19.22
N THR A 43 -13.03 -2.90 19.00
CA THR A 43 -13.10 -4.37 18.91
C THR A 43 -12.29 -4.85 17.71
N ARG A 44 -11.66 -6.02 17.88
CA ARG A 44 -10.91 -6.69 16.83
C ARG A 44 -11.82 -7.05 15.66
N ILE A 45 -11.40 -6.71 14.45
CA ILE A 45 -12.10 -7.07 13.21
C ILE A 45 -11.23 -7.96 12.33
N GLY A 46 -11.86 -8.87 11.59
CA GLY A 46 -11.21 -9.75 10.64
C GLY A 46 -11.64 -9.46 9.21
N GLY A 47 -10.69 -9.42 8.28
CA GLY A 47 -10.92 -9.30 6.86
C GLY A 47 -10.11 -10.28 6.04
N SER A 48 -10.54 -10.49 4.80
CA SER A 48 -9.87 -11.43 3.88
C SER A 48 -10.06 -11.02 2.42
N GLY A 49 -9.21 -11.51 1.54
CA GLY A 49 -9.39 -11.39 0.10
C GLY A 49 -8.12 -11.04 -0.64
N SER A 50 -8.18 -10.00 -1.44
CA SER A 50 -7.15 -9.63 -2.40
C SER A 50 -5.74 -9.63 -1.81
N SER A 51 -4.90 -10.53 -2.30
CA SER A 51 -3.45 -10.39 -2.16
C SER A 51 -2.88 -9.30 -3.07
N TRP A 52 -3.54 -8.95 -4.17
CA TRP A 52 -3.14 -7.83 -5.02
C TRP A 52 -3.11 -6.51 -4.22
N ALA A 53 -4.09 -6.29 -3.34
CA ALA A 53 -4.14 -5.15 -2.42
C ALA A 53 -3.39 -5.38 -1.09
N GLY A 54 -2.80 -6.57 -0.91
CA GLY A 54 -2.34 -7.05 0.40
C GLY A 54 -1.29 -6.16 1.03
N ASN A 55 -0.33 -5.64 0.26
CA ASN A 55 0.72 -4.76 0.79
C ASN A 55 0.15 -3.43 1.31
N ALA A 56 -0.79 -2.82 0.59
CA ALA A 56 -1.47 -1.59 1.04
C ALA A 56 -2.29 -1.84 2.31
N VAL A 57 -3.10 -2.91 2.33
CA VAL A 57 -3.94 -3.25 3.49
C VAL A 57 -3.07 -3.56 4.71
N ASN A 58 -2.00 -4.33 4.57
CA ASN A 58 -1.09 -4.66 5.66
C ASN A 58 -0.35 -3.43 6.21
N GLN A 59 -0.01 -2.46 5.35
CA GLN A 59 0.54 -1.19 5.80
C GLN A 59 -0.47 -0.46 6.70
N TRP A 60 -1.72 -0.32 6.25
CA TRP A 60 -2.76 0.33 7.05
C TRP A 60 -3.09 -0.40 8.35
N VAL A 61 -3.12 -1.74 8.31
CA VAL A 61 -3.26 -2.60 9.51
C VAL A 61 -2.14 -2.30 10.51
N THR A 62 -0.91 -2.07 10.04
CA THR A 62 0.22 -1.73 10.90
C THR A 62 0.05 -0.34 11.49
N ASP A 63 -0.31 0.63 10.68
CA ASP A 63 -0.38 2.04 11.08
C ASP A 63 -1.50 2.31 12.11
N ILE A 64 -2.67 1.68 11.90
CA ILE A 64 -3.86 1.92 12.73
C ILE A 64 -3.80 1.29 14.12
N ARG A 65 -2.84 0.38 14.37
CA ARG A 65 -2.62 -0.20 15.71
C ARG A 65 -2.39 0.87 16.77
N SER A 66 -1.70 1.95 16.39
CA SER A 66 -1.44 3.10 17.26
C SER A 66 -2.72 3.83 17.69
N GLN A 67 -3.83 3.67 16.94
CA GLN A 67 -5.15 4.23 17.23
C GLN A 67 -6.06 3.27 18.02
N GLY A 68 -5.52 2.16 18.53
CA GLY A 68 -6.27 1.18 19.32
C GLY A 68 -7.16 0.25 18.49
N SER A 69 -7.02 0.24 17.17
CA SER A 69 -7.70 -0.72 16.28
C SER A 69 -6.83 -1.94 16.03
N THR A 70 -7.39 -3.13 16.22
CA THR A 70 -6.74 -4.40 15.85
C THR A 70 -7.48 -4.99 14.65
N VAL A 71 -6.77 -5.14 13.54
CA VAL A 71 -7.30 -5.70 12.30
C VAL A 71 -6.48 -6.92 11.93
N ASP A 72 -7.15 -8.05 11.70
CA ASP A 72 -6.54 -9.20 11.04
C ASP A 72 -6.92 -9.19 9.57
N TYR A 73 -5.93 -9.30 8.69
CA TYR A 73 -6.19 -9.39 7.26
C TYR A 73 -5.52 -10.63 6.67
N ASN A 74 -6.30 -11.44 5.96
CA ASN A 74 -5.83 -12.63 5.26
C ASN A 74 -5.84 -12.42 3.73
N PRO A 75 -4.68 -12.23 3.07
CA PRO A 75 -4.58 -12.01 1.63
C PRO A 75 -4.76 -13.32 0.81
N SER A 76 -5.90 -13.98 0.96
CA SER A 76 -6.24 -15.31 0.44
C SER A 76 -6.69 -15.38 -1.04
N GLY A 77 -6.74 -14.25 -1.73
CA GLY A 77 -7.28 -14.11 -3.08
C GLY A 77 -8.71 -13.55 -3.09
N SER A 78 -9.01 -12.71 -4.07
CA SER A 78 -10.23 -11.90 -4.14
C SER A 78 -11.51 -12.75 -4.17
N SER A 79 -11.48 -13.91 -4.84
CA SER A 79 -12.62 -14.84 -4.86
C SER A 79 -12.83 -15.55 -3.53
N THR A 80 -11.76 -15.88 -2.80
CA THR A 80 -11.86 -16.45 -1.44
C THR A 80 -12.45 -15.44 -0.47
N GLY A 81 -11.90 -14.23 -0.41
CA GLY A 81 -12.40 -13.18 0.49
C GLY A 81 -13.87 -12.82 0.23
N ARG A 82 -14.29 -12.77 -1.04
CA ARG A 82 -15.71 -12.58 -1.39
C ARG A 82 -16.60 -13.72 -0.93
N LYS A 83 -16.17 -14.98 -1.07
CA LYS A 83 -16.94 -16.13 -0.57
C LYS A 83 -17.06 -16.07 0.96
N GLU A 84 -15.97 -15.78 1.67
CA GLU A 84 -15.95 -15.64 3.13
C GLU A 84 -16.83 -14.48 3.62
N PHE A 85 -16.78 -13.34 2.94
CA PHE A 85 -17.63 -12.18 3.25
C PHE A 85 -19.11 -12.50 3.05
N ALA A 86 -19.47 -13.08 1.90
CA ALA A 86 -20.83 -13.48 1.57
C ALA A 86 -21.40 -14.49 2.57
N ASN A 87 -20.57 -15.40 3.08
CA ASN A 87 -20.94 -16.38 4.11
C ASN A 87 -20.88 -15.82 5.55
N GLY A 88 -20.38 -14.59 5.75
CA GLY A 88 -20.25 -13.98 7.08
C GLY A 88 -19.18 -14.57 7.98
N LEU A 89 -18.13 -15.11 7.37
CA LEU A 89 -16.96 -15.62 8.09
C LEU A 89 -15.97 -14.50 8.44
N VAL A 90 -16.02 -13.37 7.72
CA VAL A 90 -15.20 -12.18 7.95
C VAL A 90 -16.07 -10.93 8.02
N ASP A 91 -15.57 -9.92 8.73
CA ASP A 91 -16.27 -8.65 8.95
C ASP A 91 -16.25 -7.77 7.68
N PHE A 92 -15.17 -7.84 6.90
CA PHE A 92 -15.02 -7.17 5.60
C PHE A 92 -14.22 -8.04 4.62
N ALA A 93 -14.27 -7.71 3.33
CA ALA A 93 -13.38 -8.29 2.34
C ALA A 93 -12.75 -7.23 1.45
N VAL A 94 -11.65 -7.57 0.78
CA VAL A 94 -11.05 -6.72 -0.27
C VAL A 94 -11.01 -7.49 -1.58
N SER A 95 -11.42 -6.87 -2.68
CA SER A 95 -11.57 -7.52 -3.98
C SER A 95 -11.54 -6.52 -5.13
N GLU A 96 -10.95 -6.91 -6.25
CA GLU A 96 -11.01 -6.21 -7.54
C GLU A 96 -12.22 -6.67 -8.38
N ILE A 97 -12.91 -7.72 -7.93
CA ILE A 97 -14.01 -8.39 -8.64
C ILE A 97 -15.34 -7.98 -7.99
N PRO A 98 -16.27 -7.34 -8.70
CA PRO A 98 -17.62 -7.10 -8.18
C PRO A 98 -18.45 -8.41 -8.18
N TYR A 99 -19.51 -8.48 -7.38
CA TYR A 99 -20.41 -9.65 -7.39
C TYR A 99 -21.36 -9.70 -8.59
N LYS A 100 -21.58 -8.57 -9.26
CA LYS A 100 -22.53 -8.45 -10.37
C LYS A 100 -21.94 -7.60 -11.49
N GLY A 101 -22.56 -7.62 -12.66
CA GLY A 101 -22.14 -6.84 -13.82
C GLY A 101 -21.25 -7.62 -14.78
N ASP A 102 -20.78 -6.92 -15.81
CA ASP A 102 -19.98 -7.46 -16.91
C ASP A 102 -18.55 -7.86 -16.51
N THR A 103 -18.11 -7.40 -15.35
CA THR A 103 -16.78 -7.67 -14.75
C THR A 103 -16.84 -8.63 -13.56
N ALA A 104 -18.01 -9.16 -13.22
CA ALA A 104 -18.12 -10.24 -12.24
C ALA A 104 -17.50 -11.54 -12.77
N ASP A 105 -17.06 -12.42 -11.86
CA ASP A 105 -16.56 -13.72 -12.26
C ASP A 105 -17.75 -14.66 -12.58
N PRO A 106 -17.84 -15.20 -13.80
CA PRO A 106 -18.92 -16.12 -14.18
C PRO A 106 -18.90 -17.45 -13.40
N GLN A 107 -17.82 -17.76 -12.68
CA GLN A 107 -17.68 -18.96 -11.84
C GLN A 107 -18.19 -18.76 -10.41
N ASP A 108 -18.61 -17.55 -10.04
CA ASP A 108 -19.11 -17.30 -8.70
C ASP A 108 -20.46 -17.99 -8.45
N THR A 109 -20.53 -18.70 -7.33
CA THR A 109 -21.75 -19.38 -6.87
C THR A 109 -22.23 -18.90 -5.50
N VAL A 110 -21.47 -18.02 -4.85
CA VAL A 110 -21.75 -17.53 -3.49
C VAL A 110 -21.87 -16.02 -3.51
N PHE A 111 -23.01 -15.51 -3.03
CA PHE A 111 -23.34 -14.09 -3.05
C PHE A 111 -23.82 -13.62 -1.67
N PRO A 112 -23.56 -12.38 -1.26
CA PRO A 112 -24.05 -11.85 0.01
C PRO A 112 -25.57 -11.88 0.09
N GLY A 113 -26.12 -12.54 1.11
CA GLY A 113 -27.55 -12.52 1.44
C GLY A 113 -27.98 -11.30 2.28
N PHE A 114 -27.15 -10.28 2.37
CA PHE A 114 -27.32 -9.10 3.22
C PHE A 114 -26.88 -7.83 2.49
N LYS A 115 -27.32 -6.66 2.95
CA LYS A 115 -26.91 -5.37 2.39
C LYS A 115 -25.42 -5.10 2.66
N TYR A 116 -24.68 -4.73 1.63
CA TYR A 116 -23.27 -4.35 1.70
C TYR A 116 -23.02 -3.09 0.87
N SER A 117 -21.87 -2.47 1.08
CA SER A 117 -21.36 -1.37 0.25
C SER A 117 -19.98 -1.72 -0.29
N MET A 118 -19.65 -1.15 -1.45
CA MET A 118 -18.36 -1.30 -2.11
C MET A 118 -17.61 0.04 -2.08
N LEU A 119 -16.37 -0.01 -1.62
CA LEU A 119 -15.51 1.16 -1.39
C LEU A 119 -14.26 1.04 -2.25
N PRO A 120 -14.03 1.88 -3.27
CA PRO A 120 -12.69 2.01 -3.83
C PRO A 120 -11.74 2.45 -2.71
N ILE A 121 -10.62 1.73 -2.50
CA ILE A 121 -9.67 2.04 -1.41
C ILE A 121 -8.24 2.35 -1.88
N ALA A 122 -7.86 1.88 -3.07
CA ALA A 122 -6.57 2.19 -3.70
C ALA A 122 -6.67 1.96 -5.21
N ALA A 123 -5.74 2.55 -5.96
CA ALA A 123 -5.47 2.24 -7.35
C ALA A 123 -4.09 1.61 -7.48
N GLY A 124 -3.87 0.86 -8.56
CA GLY A 124 -2.61 0.18 -8.82
C GLY A 124 -2.51 -0.29 -10.26
N GLY A 125 -1.39 -0.92 -10.59
CA GLY A 125 -1.10 -1.36 -11.94
C GLY A 125 -0.61 -2.80 -11.94
N THR A 126 -1.38 -3.68 -12.61
CA THR A 126 -0.96 -5.06 -12.84
C THR A 126 0.30 -5.05 -13.70
N SER A 127 1.42 -5.32 -13.04
CA SER A 127 2.79 -5.27 -13.56
C SER A 127 3.22 -6.64 -14.09
N PHE A 128 4.30 -6.66 -14.86
CA PHE A 128 4.86 -7.90 -15.41
C PHE A 128 6.29 -8.09 -14.96
N MET A 129 6.45 -8.60 -13.73
CA MET A 129 7.77 -8.91 -13.20
C MET A 129 8.39 -10.06 -13.99
N TYR A 130 9.69 -9.95 -14.27
CA TYR A 130 10.40 -10.96 -15.03
C TYR A 130 11.81 -11.20 -14.50
N ASN A 131 12.32 -12.40 -14.76
CA ASN A 131 13.69 -12.78 -14.48
C ASN A 131 14.34 -13.22 -15.78
N LEU A 132 15.03 -12.30 -16.46
CA LEU A 132 15.64 -12.56 -17.76
C LEU A 132 17.15 -12.30 -17.70
N PRO A 133 17.97 -13.35 -17.52
CA PRO A 133 19.40 -13.25 -17.74
C PRO A 133 19.72 -13.02 -19.22
N VAL A 134 20.48 -11.98 -19.52
CA VAL A 134 21.08 -11.71 -20.83
C VAL A 134 22.59 -11.59 -20.61
N ASN A 135 23.38 -12.41 -21.32
CA ASN A 135 24.84 -12.46 -21.15
C ASN A 135 25.30 -12.63 -19.69
N GLY A 136 24.59 -13.48 -18.93
CA GLY A 136 24.90 -13.77 -17.53
C GLY A 136 24.50 -12.68 -16.51
N LYS A 137 23.85 -11.59 -16.93
CA LYS A 137 23.37 -10.52 -16.06
C LYS A 137 21.85 -10.36 -16.13
N ARG A 138 21.22 -9.95 -15.03
CA ARG A 138 19.78 -9.62 -15.02
C ARG A 138 19.53 -8.42 -15.92
N PHE A 139 18.71 -8.62 -16.95
CA PHE A 139 18.25 -7.53 -17.80
C PHE A 139 17.08 -6.80 -17.13
N SER A 140 17.07 -5.46 -17.14
CA SER A 140 16.11 -4.64 -16.40
C SER A 140 15.32 -3.65 -17.27
N GLU A 141 15.51 -3.68 -18.60
CA GLU A 141 14.92 -2.71 -19.53
C GLU A 141 14.04 -3.37 -20.59
N LEU A 142 13.41 -4.50 -20.25
CA LEU A 142 12.55 -5.23 -21.18
C LEU A 142 11.33 -4.39 -21.55
N LYS A 143 11.17 -4.17 -22.86
CA LYS A 143 10.00 -3.50 -23.45
C LYS A 143 9.11 -4.52 -24.14
N LEU A 144 7.84 -4.58 -23.75
CA LEU A 144 6.84 -5.46 -24.35
C LEU A 144 5.66 -4.64 -24.87
N THR A 145 5.26 -4.87 -26.13
CA THR A 145 3.95 -4.38 -26.59
C THR A 145 2.84 -5.13 -25.87
N GLN A 146 1.65 -4.53 -25.82
CA GLN A 146 0.44 -5.23 -25.36
C GLN A 146 0.18 -6.53 -26.13
N ASP A 147 0.42 -6.53 -27.45
CA ASP A 147 0.32 -7.73 -28.31
C ASP A 147 1.30 -8.84 -27.89
N ALA A 148 2.58 -8.51 -27.73
CA ALA A 148 3.60 -9.46 -27.31
C ALA A 148 3.27 -10.05 -25.93
N LEU A 149 2.79 -9.21 -25.01
CA LEU A 149 2.32 -9.63 -23.70
C LEU A 149 1.16 -10.62 -23.79
N ALA A 150 0.10 -10.29 -24.55
CA ALA A 150 -1.03 -11.19 -24.73
C ALA A 150 -0.57 -12.53 -25.32
N ARG A 151 0.30 -12.51 -26.34
CA ARG A 151 0.82 -13.72 -26.99
C ARG A 151 1.70 -14.56 -26.07
N ILE A 152 2.48 -13.97 -25.16
CA ILE A 152 3.22 -14.71 -24.13
C ILE A 152 2.24 -15.45 -23.23
N PHE A 153 1.24 -14.75 -22.70
CA PHE A 153 0.29 -15.30 -21.74
C PHE A 153 -0.81 -16.18 -22.37
N THR A 154 -0.94 -16.23 -23.70
CA THR A 154 -1.72 -17.27 -24.40
C THR A 154 -0.85 -18.44 -24.88
N GLY A 155 0.45 -18.42 -24.62
CA GLY A 155 1.40 -19.46 -25.05
C GLY A 155 1.72 -19.45 -26.55
N LYS A 156 1.40 -18.37 -27.27
CA LYS A 156 1.75 -18.19 -28.70
C LYS A 156 3.20 -17.76 -28.89
N VAL A 157 3.76 -17.01 -27.94
CA VAL A 157 5.18 -16.67 -27.88
C VAL A 157 5.79 -17.45 -26.72
N THR A 158 6.74 -18.32 -27.02
CA THR A 158 7.28 -19.29 -26.05
C THR A 158 8.78 -19.14 -25.82
N ARG A 159 9.48 -18.26 -26.54
CA ARG A 159 10.93 -18.02 -26.40
C ARG A 159 11.26 -16.54 -26.33
N TRP A 160 12.29 -16.20 -25.56
CA TRP A 160 12.67 -14.81 -25.30
C TRP A 160 13.20 -14.06 -26.53
N ASN A 161 13.79 -14.76 -27.49
CA ASN A 161 14.27 -14.19 -28.75
C ASN A 161 13.21 -14.13 -29.86
N ASP A 162 11.93 -14.36 -29.54
CA ASP A 162 10.84 -14.27 -30.53
C ASP A 162 10.83 -12.87 -31.19
N PRO A 163 10.62 -12.77 -32.51
CA PRO A 163 10.57 -11.48 -33.22
C PRO A 163 9.59 -10.46 -32.61
N ALA A 164 8.49 -10.92 -32.00
CA ALA A 164 7.53 -10.05 -31.32
C ALA A 164 8.11 -9.33 -30.09
N ILE A 165 9.12 -9.93 -29.45
CA ILE A 165 9.86 -9.35 -28.32
C ILE A 165 11.10 -8.60 -28.83
N ALA A 166 11.86 -9.20 -29.75
CA ALA A 166 13.11 -8.63 -30.25
C ALA A 166 12.91 -7.26 -30.92
N LYS A 167 11.79 -7.06 -31.63
CA LYS A 167 11.47 -5.79 -32.33
C LYS A 167 11.47 -4.57 -31.41
N THR A 168 11.04 -4.71 -30.15
CA THR A 168 10.98 -3.61 -29.18
C THR A 168 12.21 -3.50 -28.28
N ASN A 169 13.18 -4.40 -28.46
CA ASN A 169 14.42 -4.45 -27.68
C ASN A 169 15.64 -4.46 -28.62
N PRO A 170 15.78 -3.48 -29.54
CA PRO A 170 16.88 -3.45 -30.49
C PRO A 170 18.23 -3.34 -29.77
N GLY A 171 19.25 -4.01 -30.32
CA GLY A 171 20.60 -4.03 -29.75
C GLY A 171 20.76 -4.98 -28.56
N VAL A 172 19.71 -5.66 -28.11
CA VAL A 172 19.77 -6.67 -27.05
C VAL A 172 19.79 -8.07 -27.68
N ASN A 173 20.84 -8.84 -27.41
CA ASN A 173 20.93 -10.25 -27.82
C ASN A 173 20.07 -11.11 -26.89
N LEU A 174 18.75 -11.07 -27.09
CA LEU A 174 17.80 -11.85 -26.32
C LEU A 174 18.10 -13.35 -26.46
N PRO A 175 18.11 -14.11 -25.36
CA PRO A 175 18.53 -15.50 -25.38
C PRO A 175 17.48 -16.38 -26.06
N ASN A 176 17.93 -17.42 -26.74
CA ASN A 176 17.06 -18.48 -27.27
C ASN A 176 16.61 -19.42 -26.14
N GLN A 177 15.93 -18.88 -25.12
CA GLN A 177 15.49 -19.61 -23.92
C GLN A 177 13.98 -19.65 -23.86
N GLN A 178 13.42 -20.76 -23.37
CA GLN A 178 11.97 -20.90 -23.21
C GLN A 178 11.47 -19.92 -22.15
N ILE A 179 10.36 -19.23 -22.44
CA ILE A 179 9.67 -18.38 -21.49
C ILE A 179 8.87 -19.27 -20.56
N ARG A 180 9.10 -19.14 -19.25
CA ARG A 180 8.31 -19.78 -18.21
C ARG A 180 7.28 -18.79 -17.68
N VAL A 181 6.03 -18.98 -18.05
CA VAL A 181 4.95 -18.10 -17.63
C VAL A 181 4.47 -18.51 -16.25
N VAL A 182 4.45 -17.56 -15.31
CA VAL A 182 4.00 -17.79 -13.93
C VAL A 182 2.64 -17.13 -13.76
N VAL A 183 1.64 -17.92 -13.38
CA VAL A 183 0.25 -17.47 -13.23
C VAL A 183 -0.25 -17.73 -11.81
N ARG A 184 -1.37 -17.10 -11.45
CA ARG A 184 -2.04 -17.32 -10.16
C ARG A 184 -2.76 -18.66 -10.15
N SER A 185 -2.63 -19.43 -9.06
CA SER A 185 -3.26 -20.74 -8.90
C SER A 185 -4.69 -20.71 -8.35
N GLU A 186 -5.05 -19.58 -7.74
CA GLU A 186 -6.28 -19.34 -7.01
C GLU A 186 -7.12 -18.22 -7.65
N GLY A 187 -8.35 -18.04 -7.18
CA GLY A 187 -9.26 -17.00 -7.66
C GLY A 187 -8.76 -15.61 -7.27
N SER A 188 -8.06 -14.97 -8.21
CA SER A 188 -7.30 -13.74 -8.02
C SER A 188 -7.92 -12.56 -8.77
N GLY A 189 -7.97 -11.40 -8.12
CA GLY A 189 -8.36 -10.16 -8.78
C GLY A 189 -7.35 -9.69 -9.83
N ALA A 190 -6.05 -9.97 -9.66
CA ALA A 190 -5.04 -9.71 -10.69
C ALA A 190 -5.36 -10.48 -11.98
N THR A 191 -5.75 -11.75 -11.82
CA THR A 191 -6.19 -12.60 -12.93
C THR A 191 -7.48 -12.08 -13.56
N ALA A 192 -8.46 -11.65 -12.75
CA ALA A 192 -9.71 -11.09 -13.25
C ALA A 192 -9.46 -9.84 -14.10
N GLN A 193 -8.62 -8.91 -13.62
CA GLN A 193 -8.23 -7.71 -14.36
C GLN A 193 -7.47 -8.07 -15.65
N PHE A 194 -6.52 -9.01 -15.58
CA PHE A 194 -5.71 -9.39 -16.73
C PHE A 194 -6.52 -10.12 -17.81
N THR A 195 -7.41 -11.03 -17.42
CA THR A 195 -8.30 -11.71 -18.37
C THR A 195 -9.36 -10.77 -18.94
N LEU A 196 -9.85 -9.80 -18.17
CA LEU A 196 -10.73 -8.74 -18.68
C LEU A 196 -10.04 -7.89 -19.75
N TRP A 197 -8.78 -7.50 -19.51
CA TRP A 197 -7.95 -6.81 -20.50
C TRP A 197 -7.75 -7.67 -21.75
N MET A 198 -7.37 -8.95 -21.62
CA MET A 198 -7.22 -9.85 -22.78
C MET A 198 -8.53 -9.99 -23.56
N LYS A 199 -9.65 -10.18 -22.88
CA LYS A 199 -10.97 -10.29 -23.50
C LYS A 199 -11.34 -9.05 -24.31
N ARG A 200 -11.04 -7.85 -23.80
CA ARG A 200 -11.42 -6.58 -24.43
C ARG A 200 -10.45 -6.14 -25.53
N GLN A 201 -9.14 -6.35 -25.34
CA GLN A 201 -8.10 -5.88 -26.27
C GLN A 201 -7.66 -6.94 -27.28
N PHE A 202 -7.70 -8.22 -26.90
CA PHE A 202 -7.25 -9.35 -27.71
C PHE A 202 -8.29 -10.48 -27.72
N PRO A 203 -9.56 -10.20 -28.11
CA PRO A 203 -10.66 -11.15 -27.99
C PRO A 203 -10.39 -12.47 -28.72
N SER A 204 -9.71 -12.44 -29.87
CA SER A 204 -9.33 -13.64 -30.62
C SER A 204 -8.32 -14.51 -29.87
N TYR A 205 -7.28 -13.90 -29.27
CA TYR A 205 -6.28 -14.63 -28.47
C TYR A 205 -6.90 -15.21 -27.21
N TYR A 206 -7.77 -14.44 -26.56
CA TYR A 206 -8.48 -14.90 -25.38
C TYR A 206 -9.42 -16.07 -25.72
N ALA A 207 -10.21 -15.97 -26.78
CA ALA A 207 -11.09 -17.05 -27.23
C ALA A 207 -10.32 -18.34 -27.56
N GLU A 208 -9.16 -18.24 -28.21
CA GLU A 208 -8.31 -19.40 -28.49
C GLU A 208 -7.75 -20.03 -27.20
N LEU A 209 -7.28 -19.21 -26.26
CA LEU A 209 -6.83 -19.69 -24.95
C LEU A 209 -7.95 -20.45 -24.22
N CYS A 210 -9.16 -19.89 -24.23
CA CYS A 210 -10.34 -20.49 -23.63
C CYS A 210 -10.74 -21.80 -24.33
N GLY A 211 -10.71 -21.85 -25.66
CA GLY A 211 -10.98 -23.07 -26.41
C GLY A 211 -9.95 -24.18 -26.16
N LYS A 212 -8.67 -23.81 -26.01
CA LYS A 212 -7.57 -24.75 -25.74
C LYS A 212 -7.63 -25.34 -24.33
N THR A 213 -8.07 -24.56 -23.34
CA THR A 213 -8.00 -24.95 -21.93
C THR A 213 -9.35 -25.32 -21.33
N GLY A 214 -10.46 -25.01 -22.01
CA GLY A 214 -11.81 -25.09 -21.45
C GLY A 214 -12.08 -24.08 -20.32
N GLY A 215 -11.14 -23.17 -20.04
CA GLY A 215 -11.05 -22.43 -18.77
C GLY A 215 -11.76 -21.07 -18.68
N CYS A 216 -12.77 -20.79 -19.51
CA CYS A 216 -13.49 -19.51 -19.49
C CYS A 216 -14.99 -19.69 -19.72
N PRO A 217 -15.79 -19.94 -18.67
CA PRO A 217 -17.23 -20.11 -18.81
C PRO A 217 -17.88 -18.94 -19.55
N ASN A 218 -18.66 -19.26 -20.59
CA ASN A 218 -19.36 -18.29 -21.45
C ASN A 218 -18.44 -17.23 -22.12
N GLY A 219 -17.13 -17.46 -22.20
CA GLY A 219 -16.16 -16.46 -22.68
C GLY A 219 -16.08 -15.22 -21.78
N GLY A 220 -16.50 -15.33 -20.51
CA GLY A 220 -16.34 -14.30 -19.49
C GLY A 220 -14.88 -14.14 -19.07
N ALA A 221 -14.51 -12.94 -18.61
CA ALA A 221 -13.28 -12.76 -17.83
C ALA A 221 -13.40 -13.58 -16.54
N THR A 222 -12.30 -14.08 -15.99
CA THR A 222 -12.30 -15.06 -14.89
C THR A 222 -11.21 -14.73 -13.88
N SER A 223 -11.45 -15.00 -12.59
CA SER A 223 -10.42 -14.88 -11.55
C SER A 223 -9.48 -16.08 -11.50
N TYR A 224 -9.79 -17.15 -12.21
CA TYR A 224 -8.95 -18.34 -12.36
C TYR A 224 -8.32 -18.36 -13.74
N PHE A 225 -6.99 -18.34 -13.81
CA PHE A 225 -6.31 -18.16 -15.09
C PHE A 225 -6.45 -19.42 -15.94
N PRO A 226 -6.92 -19.32 -17.21
CA PRO A 226 -7.09 -20.46 -18.10
C PRO A 226 -5.73 -20.93 -18.65
N GLY A 227 -4.86 -21.48 -17.80
CA GLY A 227 -3.50 -21.91 -18.16
C GLY A 227 -3.26 -23.42 -18.05
N GLN A 228 -4.26 -24.19 -17.60
CA GLN A 228 -4.12 -25.63 -17.40
C GLN A 228 -3.79 -26.33 -18.73
N GLY A 229 -2.80 -27.24 -18.70
CA GLY A 229 -2.37 -28.00 -19.87
C GLY A 229 -1.42 -27.25 -20.81
N ILE A 230 -1.02 -26.02 -20.51
CA ILE A 230 0.01 -25.31 -21.28
C ILE A 230 1.39 -25.61 -20.69
N ALA A 231 2.25 -26.28 -21.48
CA ALA A 231 3.49 -26.89 -21.00
C ALA A 231 4.47 -25.93 -20.30
N ASN A 232 4.55 -24.66 -20.72
CA ASN A 232 5.49 -23.68 -20.17
C ASN A 232 4.89 -22.77 -19.09
N PHE A 233 3.73 -23.15 -18.53
CA PHE A 233 3.02 -22.38 -17.50
C PHE A 233 3.22 -23.02 -16.13
N SER A 234 3.35 -22.19 -15.10
CA SER A 234 3.49 -22.62 -13.71
C SER A 234 2.54 -21.78 -12.84
N ALA A 235 1.64 -22.44 -12.13
CA ALA A 235 0.72 -21.77 -11.22
C ALA A 235 1.34 -21.65 -9.83
N GLN A 236 1.23 -20.49 -9.20
CA GLN A 236 1.69 -20.24 -7.82
C GLN A 236 0.59 -19.53 -7.03
N ASN A 237 0.54 -19.76 -5.73
CA ASN A 237 -0.49 -19.22 -4.86
C ASN A 237 -0.13 -17.81 -4.37
N GLY A 238 -1.04 -16.86 -4.61
CA GLY A 238 -0.96 -15.52 -4.09
C GLY A 238 0.13 -14.67 -4.73
N SER A 239 0.05 -13.36 -4.50
CA SER A 239 1.00 -12.39 -5.05
C SER A 239 2.44 -12.62 -4.58
N SER A 240 2.64 -13.01 -3.32
CA SER A 240 3.96 -13.39 -2.81
C SER A 240 4.52 -14.65 -3.47
N GLY A 241 3.68 -15.64 -3.76
CA GLY A 241 4.11 -16.90 -4.37
C GLY A 241 4.57 -16.71 -5.81
N VAL A 242 3.79 -16.01 -6.65
CA VAL A 242 4.22 -15.72 -8.04
C VAL A 242 5.48 -14.86 -8.08
N THR A 243 5.59 -13.86 -7.20
CA THR A 243 6.76 -12.97 -7.09
C THR A 243 8.00 -13.75 -6.68
N THR A 244 7.91 -14.53 -5.60
CA THR A 244 9.04 -15.32 -5.08
C THR A 244 9.51 -16.35 -6.10
N TYR A 245 8.58 -17.05 -6.75
CA TYR A 245 8.94 -18.03 -7.78
C TYR A 245 9.67 -17.37 -8.95
N THR A 246 9.16 -16.22 -9.41
CA THR A 246 9.76 -15.47 -10.53
C THR A 246 11.15 -14.97 -10.17
N ALA A 247 11.33 -14.41 -8.99
CA ALA A 247 12.62 -13.91 -8.51
C ALA A 247 13.70 -15.00 -8.48
N ASN A 248 13.32 -16.22 -8.09
CA ASN A 248 14.25 -17.34 -7.90
C ASN A 248 14.42 -18.23 -9.14
N THR A 249 13.66 -17.99 -10.21
CA THR A 249 13.62 -18.87 -11.37
C THR A 249 13.95 -18.10 -12.64
N PRO A 250 15.12 -18.33 -13.26
CA PRO A 250 15.48 -17.70 -14.52
C PRO A 250 14.48 -17.96 -15.64
N TYR A 251 14.42 -17.02 -16.57
CA TYR A 251 13.58 -17.03 -17.78
C TYR A 251 12.08 -17.03 -17.49
N THR A 252 11.68 -16.51 -16.33
CA THR A 252 10.27 -16.38 -15.94
C THR A 252 9.69 -15.00 -16.20
N ILE A 253 8.37 -14.95 -16.37
CA ILE A 253 7.56 -13.73 -16.35
C ILE A 253 6.23 -14.02 -15.67
N ASN A 254 5.78 -13.12 -14.81
CA ASN A 254 4.48 -13.19 -14.14
C ASN A 254 3.62 -11.96 -14.45
N TYR A 255 2.38 -11.97 -13.95
CA TYR A 255 1.61 -10.75 -13.72
C TYR A 255 1.21 -10.68 -12.25
N ASP A 256 1.39 -9.52 -11.62
CA ASP A 256 0.82 -9.21 -10.31
C ASP A 256 0.93 -7.71 -10.00
N GLU A 257 0.46 -7.28 -8.83
CA GLU A 257 0.57 -5.89 -8.42
C GLU A 257 2.01 -5.42 -8.30
N TYR A 258 2.26 -4.20 -8.79
CA TYR A 258 3.60 -3.61 -8.85
C TYR A 258 4.32 -3.57 -7.50
N SER A 259 3.59 -3.35 -6.41
CA SER A 259 4.14 -3.30 -5.05
C SER A 259 5.00 -4.51 -4.69
N TYR A 260 4.66 -5.69 -5.23
CA TYR A 260 5.42 -6.93 -4.97
C TYR A 260 6.77 -6.95 -5.69
N ALA A 261 6.80 -6.53 -6.96
CA ALA A 261 8.05 -6.43 -7.72
C ALA A 261 8.97 -5.36 -7.12
N LEU A 262 8.38 -4.21 -6.73
CA LEU A 262 9.09 -3.13 -6.06
C LEU A 262 9.69 -3.60 -4.73
N GLY A 263 8.88 -4.25 -3.87
CA GLY A 263 9.34 -4.80 -2.60
C GLY A 263 10.40 -5.91 -2.73
N ALA A 264 10.36 -6.67 -3.83
CA ALA A 264 11.37 -7.68 -4.15
C ALA A 264 12.62 -7.10 -4.85
N ASN A 265 12.66 -5.80 -5.14
CA ASN A 265 13.70 -5.13 -5.93
C ASN A 265 13.96 -5.81 -7.30
N PHE A 266 12.87 -6.22 -7.96
CA PHE A 266 12.91 -6.88 -9.27
C PHE A 266 12.34 -5.98 -10.36
N PRO A 267 12.84 -6.11 -11.61
CA PRO A 267 12.36 -5.29 -12.70
C PRO A 267 10.99 -5.80 -13.19
N VAL A 268 10.18 -4.87 -13.69
CA VAL A 268 8.95 -5.17 -14.42
C VAL A 268 9.13 -4.74 -15.87
N ALA A 269 8.47 -5.42 -16.79
CA ALA A 269 8.50 -5.03 -18.19
C ALA A 269 7.88 -3.64 -18.35
N GLN A 270 8.51 -2.80 -19.16
CA GLN A 270 7.88 -1.57 -19.62
C GLN A 270 6.84 -1.96 -20.68
N VAL A 271 5.59 -1.54 -20.48
CA VAL A 271 4.46 -1.94 -21.32
C VAL A 271 4.14 -0.83 -22.32
N GLY A 272 4.05 -1.20 -23.59
CA GLY A 272 3.67 -0.28 -24.66
C GLY A 272 2.23 0.22 -24.51
N ASN A 273 2.02 1.53 -24.51
CA ASN A 273 0.71 2.17 -24.50
C ASN A 273 0.25 2.58 -25.92
N ALA A 274 -0.99 3.05 -26.03
CA ALA A 274 -1.59 3.41 -27.33
C ALA A 274 -0.88 4.57 -28.04
N ALA A 275 -0.14 5.40 -27.29
CA ALA A 275 0.66 6.49 -27.83
C ALA A 275 2.04 6.05 -28.35
N GLY A 276 2.37 4.75 -28.27
CA GLY A 276 3.64 4.20 -28.72
C GLY A 276 4.79 4.32 -27.71
N PHE A 277 4.51 4.72 -26.48
CA PHE A 277 5.50 4.82 -25.40
C PHE A 277 5.46 3.59 -24.49
N PHE A 278 6.57 3.32 -23.80
CA PHE A 278 6.69 2.22 -22.85
C PHE A 278 6.80 2.77 -21.43
N THR A 279 5.92 2.33 -20.55
CA THR A 279 5.81 2.83 -19.17
C THR A 279 5.80 1.68 -18.17
N ILE A 280 6.14 1.99 -16.92
CA ILE A 280 5.95 1.10 -15.77
C ILE A 280 4.79 1.65 -14.92
N PRO A 281 4.17 0.83 -14.05
CA PRO A 281 3.00 1.25 -13.25
C PRO A 281 3.38 2.12 -12.05
N THR A 282 3.94 3.31 -12.29
CA THR A 282 4.10 4.32 -11.24
C THR A 282 2.74 4.84 -10.78
N ASP A 283 2.69 5.40 -9.57
CA ASP A 283 1.53 6.12 -9.03
C ASP A 283 0.94 7.13 -10.02
N THR A 284 1.80 7.92 -10.64
CA THR A 284 1.46 8.94 -11.64
C THR A 284 0.96 8.33 -12.95
N ALA A 285 1.60 7.28 -13.48
CA ALA A 285 1.18 6.62 -14.72
C ALA A 285 -0.19 5.94 -14.55
N VAL A 286 -0.44 5.34 -13.38
CA VAL A 286 -1.72 4.76 -12.99
C VAL A 286 -2.79 5.86 -12.85
N ALA A 287 -2.47 6.96 -12.15
CA ALA A 287 -3.38 8.08 -12.01
C ALA A 287 -3.81 8.69 -13.35
N VAL A 288 -2.87 8.88 -14.29
CA VAL A 288 -3.15 9.37 -15.65
C VAL A 288 -4.06 8.39 -16.40
N ALA A 289 -3.75 7.10 -16.37
CA ALA A 289 -4.53 6.06 -17.04
C ALA A 289 -6.00 6.06 -16.56
N LEU A 290 -6.19 6.14 -15.24
CA LEU A 290 -7.51 6.07 -14.61
C LEU A 290 -8.35 7.34 -14.76
N THR A 291 -7.84 8.42 -15.37
CA THR A 291 -8.70 9.54 -15.81
C THR A 291 -9.75 9.12 -16.84
N LYS A 292 -9.53 7.99 -17.53
CA LYS A 292 -10.47 7.38 -18.48
C LYS A 292 -11.31 6.25 -17.90
N ALA A 293 -11.15 5.92 -16.62
CA ALA A 293 -12.03 4.97 -15.95
C ALA A 293 -13.45 5.56 -15.85
N LYS A 294 -14.46 4.80 -16.23
CA LYS A 294 -15.86 5.18 -16.02
C LYS A 294 -16.34 4.56 -14.72
N ILE A 295 -16.70 5.39 -13.74
CA ILE A 295 -17.23 4.93 -12.46
C ILE A 295 -18.75 4.85 -12.53
N ASN A 296 -19.33 3.76 -12.05
CA ASN A 296 -20.78 3.61 -11.96
C ASN A 296 -21.32 4.51 -10.86
N MET A 297 -22.11 5.50 -11.26
CA MET A 297 -22.66 6.53 -10.37
C MET A 297 -24.14 6.38 -10.05
N ASP A 298 -24.76 5.32 -10.53
CA ASP A 298 -26.12 4.99 -10.13
C ASP A 298 -26.11 4.43 -8.71
N ALA A 299 -26.52 5.23 -7.73
CA ALA A 299 -26.59 4.81 -6.33
C ALA A 299 -27.60 3.69 -6.05
N SER A 300 -28.51 3.40 -7.01
CA SER A 300 -29.43 2.27 -6.95
C SER A 300 -28.84 0.99 -7.55
N SER A 301 -27.76 1.11 -8.34
CA SER A 301 -27.08 -0.02 -8.95
C SER A 301 -26.41 -0.90 -7.88
N PRO A 302 -26.50 -2.24 -7.99
CA PRO A 302 -25.72 -3.14 -7.15
C PRO A 302 -24.20 -3.02 -7.38
N ASN A 303 -23.80 -2.32 -8.45
CA ASN A 303 -22.42 -2.05 -8.83
C ASN A 303 -22.04 -0.57 -8.61
N TYR A 304 -22.73 0.17 -7.74
CA TYR A 304 -22.35 1.54 -7.42
C TYR A 304 -20.84 1.62 -7.07
N LEU A 305 -20.14 2.59 -7.65
CA LEU A 305 -18.68 2.80 -7.63
C LEU A 305 -17.82 1.75 -8.35
N SER A 306 -18.41 0.77 -9.06
CA SER A 306 -17.64 -0.13 -9.92
C SER A 306 -16.99 0.63 -11.09
N GLN A 307 -15.84 0.15 -11.53
CA GLN A 307 -15.09 0.70 -12.66
C GLN A 307 -15.40 -0.03 -13.98
N ASP A 308 -15.47 0.72 -15.08
CA ASP A 308 -15.25 0.23 -16.43
C ASP A 308 -13.93 0.79 -16.98
N LEU A 309 -13.02 -0.13 -17.30
CA LEU A 309 -11.66 0.13 -17.75
C LEU A 309 -11.47 0.13 -19.27
N SER A 310 -12.55 -0.01 -20.06
CA SER A 310 -12.45 -0.16 -21.52
C SER A 310 -11.68 0.99 -22.20
N ALA A 311 -11.93 2.22 -21.76
CA ALA A 311 -11.24 3.41 -22.28
C ALA A 311 -9.85 3.64 -21.65
N VAL A 312 -9.52 2.93 -20.56
CA VAL A 312 -8.20 2.99 -19.90
C VAL A 312 -7.16 2.24 -20.75
N TYR A 313 -7.53 1.05 -21.24
CA TYR A 313 -6.62 0.19 -22.01
C TYR A 313 -6.10 0.82 -23.31
N THR A 314 -6.89 1.72 -23.88
CA THR A 314 -6.62 2.41 -25.15
C THR A 314 -6.33 3.90 -24.97
N HIS A 315 -6.10 4.36 -23.73
CA HIS A 315 -5.83 5.77 -23.48
C HIS A 315 -4.55 6.21 -24.20
N ASN A 316 -4.69 7.19 -25.09
CA ASN A 316 -3.59 7.69 -25.93
C ASN A 316 -2.73 8.80 -25.28
N ASP A 317 -2.72 8.93 -23.95
CA ASP A 317 -1.77 9.83 -23.28
C ASP A 317 -0.44 9.08 -23.11
N PRO A 318 0.70 9.66 -23.52
CA PRO A 318 1.99 8.98 -23.50
C PRO A 318 2.44 8.51 -22.11
N ARG A 319 1.88 9.08 -21.03
CA ARG A 319 2.27 8.80 -19.65
C ARG A 319 1.58 7.59 -19.04
N VAL A 320 0.55 7.05 -19.69
CA VAL A 320 -0.32 6.04 -19.08
C VAL A 320 0.36 4.69 -18.93
N TYR A 321 -0.03 3.96 -17.89
CA TYR A 321 0.13 2.52 -17.81
C TYR A 321 -1.22 1.82 -18.05
N ALA A 322 -1.32 1.00 -19.11
CA ALA A 322 -2.62 0.52 -19.61
C ALA A 322 -3.35 -0.43 -18.65
N LEU A 323 -2.65 -1.27 -17.88
CA LEU A 323 -3.27 -2.24 -16.95
C LEU A 323 -3.47 -1.64 -15.55
N SER A 324 -4.03 -0.44 -15.51
CA SER A 324 -4.36 0.28 -14.28
C SER A 324 -5.79 0.02 -13.83
N ALA A 325 -5.99 -0.15 -12.53
CA ALA A 325 -7.31 -0.44 -11.96
C ALA A 325 -7.43 -0.01 -10.49
N TYR A 326 -8.67 0.07 -10.00
CA TYR A 326 -9.02 0.23 -8.60
C TYR A 326 -9.24 -1.13 -7.91
N THR A 327 -9.03 -1.18 -6.60
CA THR A 327 -9.45 -2.29 -5.72
C THR A 327 -10.49 -1.81 -4.72
N TYR A 328 -11.36 -2.72 -4.26
CA TYR A 328 -12.50 -2.39 -3.42
C TYR A 328 -12.48 -3.08 -2.06
N MET A 329 -12.84 -2.35 -1.01
CA MET A 329 -13.27 -2.93 0.27
C MET A 329 -14.79 -3.14 0.26
N LEU A 330 -15.22 -4.35 0.60
CA LEU A 330 -16.60 -4.77 0.74
C LEU A 330 -16.95 -4.74 2.22
N VAL A 331 -17.94 -3.92 2.59
CA VAL A 331 -18.31 -3.68 4.00
C VAL A 331 -19.81 -3.94 4.21
N PRO A 332 -20.24 -4.48 5.36
CA PRO A 332 -21.66 -4.65 5.66
C PRO A 332 -22.35 -3.28 5.81
N ALA A 333 -23.55 -3.16 5.24
CA ALA A 333 -24.41 -1.98 5.39
C ALA A 333 -25.62 -2.26 6.31
N GLN A 334 -25.52 -3.33 7.10
CA GLN A 334 -26.45 -3.74 8.15
C GLN A 334 -25.72 -4.68 9.12
N THR A 335 -26.22 -4.78 10.36
CA THR A 335 -25.73 -5.79 11.30
C THR A 335 -26.10 -7.19 10.80
N ARG A 336 -25.24 -8.19 11.07
CA ARG A 336 -25.47 -9.57 10.64
C ARG A 336 -24.63 -10.53 11.47
N GLY A 337 -25.18 -11.67 11.90
CA GLY A 337 -24.42 -12.70 12.59
C GLY A 337 -23.52 -12.13 13.70
N SER A 338 -22.21 -12.33 13.58
CA SER A 338 -21.19 -11.83 14.51
C SER A 338 -20.71 -10.40 14.24
N PHE A 339 -21.27 -9.71 13.24
CA PHE A 339 -20.99 -8.30 12.90
C PHE A 339 -22.04 -7.39 13.54
N ASP A 340 -21.68 -6.79 14.67
CA ASP A 340 -22.49 -5.88 15.47
C ASP A 340 -22.02 -4.41 15.32
N ASN A 341 -22.65 -3.51 16.07
CA ASN A 341 -22.29 -2.09 16.04
C ASN A 341 -20.86 -1.81 16.54
N SER A 342 -20.33 -2.64 17.42
CA SER A 342 -18.97 -2.48 17.97
C SER A 342 -17.91 -2.75 16.89
N LYS A 343 -18.10 -3.84 16.13
CA LYS A 343 -17.27 -4.10 14.94
C LYS A 343 -17.51 -3.09 13.83
N GLY A 344 -18.73 -2.60 13.71
CA GLY A 344 -19.09 -1.50 12.83
C GLY A 344 -18.29 -0.22 13.08
N ALA A 345 -18.16 0.20 14.34
CA ALA A 345 -17.30 1.31 14.73
C ALA A 345 -15.83 1.06 14.35
N ALA A 346 -15.30 -0.13 14.66
CA ALA A 346 -13.93 -0.51 14.34
C ALA A 346 -13.65 -0.52 12.83
N LEU A 347 -14.56 -1.10 12.03
CA LEU A 347 -14.45 -1.15 10.58
C LEU A 347 -14.61 0.24 9.96
N GLY A 348 -15.51 1.07 10.50
CA GLY A 348 -15.66 2.46 10.12
C GLY A 348 -14.36 3.26 10.31
N ASN A 349 -13.71 3.10 11.47
CA ASN A 349 -12.41 3.74 11.73
C ASN A 349 -11.33 3.26 10.75
N PHE A 350 -11.25 1.95 10.51
CA PHE A 350 -10.28 1.37 9.57
C PHE A 350 -10.48 1.84 8.12
N ALA A 351 -11.73 1.84 7.64
CA ALA A 351 -12.08 2.32 6.31
C ALA A 351 -11.88 3.84 6.18
N SER A 352 -12.17 4.61 7.23
CA SER A 352 -11.87 6.05 7.25
C SER A 352 -10.38 6.31 7.12
N TYR A 353 -9.55 5.58 7.88
CA TYR A 353 -8.10 5.71 7.83
C TYR A 353 -7.54 5.36 6.45
N SER A 354 -7.96 4.23 5.86
CA SER A 354 -7.45 3.82 4.55
C SER A 354 -7.76 4.84 3.45
N LEU A 355 -8.96 5.44 3.47
CA LEU A 355 -9.39 6.47 2.51
C LEU A 355 -8.75 7.84 2.73
N CYS A 356 -8.16 8.06 3.91
CA CYS A 356 -7.66 9.35 4.35
C CYS A 356 -6.14 9.27 4.54
N GLU A 357 -5.65 9.17 5.77
CA GLU A 357 -4.23 9.15 6.09
C GLU A 357 -3.47 8.03 5.38
N GLY A 358 -4.11 6.88 5.19
CA GLY A 358 -3.55 5.74 4.49
C GLY A 358 -3.19 6.01 3.02
N GLN A 359 -3.72 7.05 2.39
CA GLN A 359 -3.40 7.41 1.01
C GLN A 359 -2.01 8.03 0.85
N GLN A 360 -1.42 8.58 1.90
CA GLN A 360 -0.16 9.32 1.84
C GLN A 360 1.04 8.46 1.44
N THR A 361 1.05 7.18 1.82
CA THR A 361 2.17 6.26 1.61
C THR A 361 2.04 5.40 0.34
N MET A 362 0.90 5.46 -0.35
CA MET A 362 0.59 4.55 -1.46
C MET A 362 1.59 4.62 -2.60
N GLY A 363 2.03 5.82 -3.00
CA GLY A 363 3.03 5.99 -4.05
C GLY A 363 4.35 5.26 -3.75
N ALA A 364 4.83 5.37 -2.52
CA ALA A 364 6.06 4.70 -2.08
C ALA A 364 5.93 3.17 -2.01
N LEU A 365 4.72 2.66 -1.76
CA LEU A 365 4.44 1.22 -1.78
C LEU A 365 4.25 0.65 -3.19
N GLY A 366 4.20 1.49 -4.23
CA GLY A 366 3.95 1.05 -5.61
C GLY A 366 2.47 1.04 -6.02
N TYR A 367 1.60 1.70 -5.25
CA TYR A 367 0.19 1.95 -5.59
C TYR A 367 -0.01 3.41 -6.00
N SER A 368 -1.15 3.72 -6.63
CA SER A 368 -1.60 5.10 -6.80
C SER A 368 -2.60 5.48 -5.71
N PRO A 369 -2.37 6.59 -4.98
CA PRO A 369 -3.41 7.23 -4.18
C PRO A 369 -4.69 7.49 -5.01
N LEU A 370 -5.85 7.41 -4.35
CA LEU A 370 -7.14 7.69 -4.95
C LEU A 370 -7.37 9.19 -5.17
N PRO A 371 -8.04 9.58 -6.28
CA PRO A 371 -8.48 10.95 -6.47
C PRO A 371 -9.53 11.34 -5.42
N MET A 372 -9.54 12.62 -5.03
CA MET A 372 -10.36 13.11 -3.93
C MET A 372 -11.87 12.88 -4.12
N ASN A 373 -12.40 13.08 -5.32
CA ASN A 373 -13.82 12.81 -5.62
C ASN A 373 -14.24 11.35 -5.33
N LEU A 374 -13.35 10.40 -5.59
CA LEU A 374 -13.60 8.98 -5.31
C LEU A 374 -13.45 8.67 -3.82
N VAL A 375 -12.47 9.27 -3.14
CA VAL A 375 -12.34 9.22 -1.67
C VAL A 375 -13.64 9.67 -1.00
N MET A 376 -14.17 10.84 -1.38
CA MET A 376 -15.41 11.36 -0.82
C MET A 376 -16.60 10.41 -1.05
N SER A 377 -16.69 9.82 -2.24
CA SER A 377 -17.78 8.89 -2.56
C SER A 377 -17.68 7.58 -1.79
N ALA A 378 -16.45 7.09 -1.56
CA ALA A 378 -16.19 5.95 -0.68
C ALA A 378 -16.52 6.30 0.78
N MET A 379 -16.17 7.50 1.26
CA MET A 379 -16.55 7.95 2.62
C MET A 379 -18.06 7.95 2.83
N GLN A 380 -18.86 8.31 1.83
CA GLN A 380 -20.32 8.20 1.91
C GLN A 380 -20.82 6.76 2.06
N GLN A 381 -20.10 5.78 1.52
CA GLN A 381 -20.40 4.37 1.74
C GLN A 381 -19.95 3.90 3.13
N VAL A 382 -18.84 4.42 3.68
CA VAL A 382 -18.43 4.16 5.08
C VAL A 382 -19.52 4.58 6.07
N LYS A 383 -20.21 5.70 5.79
CA LYS A 383 -21.36 6.17 6.59
C LYS A 383 -22.55 5.19 6.65
N LYS A 384 -22.60 4.18 5.76
CA LYS A 384 -23.64 3.15 5.77
C LYS A 384 -23.31 1.96 6.67
N ILE A 385 -22.09 1.89 7.22
CA ILE A 385 -21.70 0.82 8.15
C ILE A 385 -22.49 1.00 9.45
N PRO A 386 -23.22 -0.03 9.93
CA PRO A 386 -23.98 0.08 11.17
C PRO A 386 -23.04 0.32 12.35
N GLY A 387 -23.43 1.13 13.32
CA GLY A 387 -22.61 1.38 14.51
C GLY A 387 -21.39 2.25 14.30
N LEU A 388 -21.26 2.94 13.16
CA LEU A 388 -20.23 3.97 12.96
C LEU A 388 -20.24 4.96 14.13
N ASP A 389 -19.09 5.12 14.79
CA ASP A 389 -18.99 6.01 15.94
C ASP A 389 -19.05 7.48 15.52
N SER A 390 -19.51 8.33 16.45
CA SER A 390 -19.73 9.75 16.17
C SER A 390 -18.45 10.49 15.79
N ASP A 391 -17.29 10.08 16.30
CA ASP A 391 -16.04 10.79 16.03
C ASP A 391 -15.54 10.47 14.63
N THR A 392 -15.59 9.20 14.22
CA THR A 392 -15.34 8.79 12.84
C THR A 392 -16.33 9.47 11.89
N GLY A 393 -17.63 9.49 12.21
CA GLY A 393 -18.63 10.20 11.40
C GLY A 393 -18.31 11.69 11.21
N LYS A 394 -17.93 12.40 12.29
CA LYS A 394 -17.50 13.80 12.21
C LYS A 394 -16.22 13.99 11.40
N ARG A 395 -15.24 13.08 11.51
CA ARG A 395 -14.01 13.13 10.69
C ARG A 395 -14.34 13.01 9.21
N LEU A 396 -15.20 12.06 8.83
CA LEU A 396 -15.65 11.90 7.44
C LEU A 396 -16.35 13.16 6.92
N ASP A 397 -17.29 13.71 7.68
CA ASP A 397 -18.01 14.93 7.30
C ASP A 397 -17.08 16.14 7.19
N SER A 398 -16.13 16.29 8.12
CA SER A 398 -15.11 17.34 8.07
C SER A 398 -14.26 17.24 6.80
N THR A 399 -13.78 16.04 6.47
CA THR A 399 -13.00 15.79 5.24
C THR A 399 -13.81 16.13 4.00
N ILE A 400 -15.04 15.63 3.89
CA ILE A 400 -15.92 15.87 2.74
C ILE A 400 -16.19 17.37 2.58
N ASN A 401 -16.54 18.06 3.66
CA ASN A 401 -16.84 19.49 3.63
C ASN A 401 -15.61 20.30 3.26
N ALA A 402 -14.44 20.00 3.84
CA ALA A 402 -13.18 20.69 3.55
C ALA A 402 -12.72 20.51 2.09
N ALA A 403 -12.96 19.32 1.51
CA ALA A 403 -12.70 19.07 0.09
C ALA A 403 -13.60 19.94 -0.80
N GLN A 404 -14.88 20.07 -0.45
CA GLN A 404 -15.89 20.82 -1.21
C GLN A 404 -15.75 22.34 -1.09
N SER A 405 -15.39 22.85 0.09
CA SER A 405 -15.16 24.28 0.32
C SER A 405 -13.78 24.75 -0.17
N SER A 406 -12.96 23.84 -0.70
CA SER A 406 -11.58 24.07 -1.10
C SER A 406 -10.67 24.62 0.02
N SER A 407 -11.09 24.50 1.28
CA SER A 407 -10.39 25.03 2.44
C SER A 407 -9.46 23.96 3.05
N GLY A 408 -8.27 23.81 2.46
CA GLY A 408 -7.21 22.93 2.97
C GLY A 408 -6.94 21.68 2.12
N ASN A 409 -6.02 20.83 2.57
CA ASN A 409 -5.77 19.51 1.99
C ASN A 409 -6.34 18.44 2.94
N PRO A 410 -7.62 18.08 2.82
CA PRO A 410 -8.20 17.06 3.68
C PRO A 410 -7.39 15.77 3.58
N CYS A 411 -7.07 15.18 4.73
CA CYS A 411 -6.28 13.94 4.86
C CYS A 411 -4.82 14.00 4.39
N ASN A 412 -4.30 15.18 4.03
CA ASN A 412 -3.05 15.32 3.28
C ASN A 412 -3.00 14.41 2.04
N ASN A 413 -4.13 14.23 1.35
CA ASN A 413 -4.19 13.35 0.19
C ASN A 413 -3.25 13.89 -0.91
N PRO A 414 -2.29 13.09 -1.42
CA PRO A 414 -1.33 13.55 -2.43
C PRO A 414 -1.96 13.98 -3.77
N THR A 415 -3.18 13.53 -4.06
CA THR A 415 -3.90 13.86 -5.29
C THR A 415 -4.57 15.23 -5.25
N PHE A 416 -4.68 15.87 -4.09
CA PHE A 416 -5.47 17.09 -3.90
C PHE A 416 -4.62 18.23 -3.36
N LYS A 417 -4.87 19.45 -3.87
CA LYS A 417 -4.31 20.69 -3.31
C LYS A 417 -5.43 21.61 -2.83
N PRO A 418 -5.21 22.35 -1.74
CA PRO A 418 -6.15 23.39 -1.31
C PRO A 418 -6.49 24.34 -2.45
N GLY A 419 -7.74 24.78 -2.55
CA GLY A 419 -8.19 25.68 -3.61
C GLY A 419 -8.59 25.01 -4.94
N GLN A 420 -8.47 23.68 -5.07
CA GLN A 420 -8.79 22.98 -6.33
C GLN A 420 -10.17 22.30 -6.32
N ASP A 421 -10.72 22.12 -7.52
CA ASP A 421 -11.86 21.23 -7.76
C ASP A 421 -11.52 19.79 -7.34
N VAL A 422 -12.44 19.09 -6.68
CA VAL A 422 -12.26 17.71 -6.19
C VAL A 422 -12.07 16.67 -7.30
N ASN A 423 -12.42 17.02 -8.53
CA ASN A 423 -12.18 16.20 -9.72
C ASN A 423 -10.75 16.39 -10.28
N ASN A 424 -10.01 17.39 -9.82
CA ASN A 424 -8.61 17.53 -10.16
C ASN A 424 -7.76 16.49 -9.44
N ASN A 425 -6.70 16.02 -10.11
CA ASN A 425 -5.74 15.07 -9.58
C ASN A 425 -4.31 15.55 -9.83
N GLN A 426 -3.61 15.91 -8.74
CA GLN A 426 -2.24 16.40 -8.76
C GLN A 426 -1.24 15.43 -9.37
N LEU A 427 -1.42 14.12 -9.18
CA LEU A 427 -0.53 13.13 -9.77
C LEU A 427 -0.57 13.17 -11.30
N VAL A 428 -1.69 13.57 -11.89
CA VAL A 428 -1.83 13.70 -13.35
C VAL A 428 -1.15 14.96 -13.88
N TYR A 429 -1.19 16.05 -13.11
CA TYR A 429 -0.50 17.29 -13.47
C TYR A 429 1.02 17.17 -13.36
N THR A 430 1.50 16.43 -12.37
CA THR A 430 2.94 16.23 -12.12
C THR A 430 3.50 14.98 -12.78
N ALA A 431 2.68 14.20 -13.49
CA ALA A 431 3.13 12.97 -14.14
C ALA A 431 4.23 13.26 -15.16
N PRO A 432 5.42 12.65 -15.01
CA PRO A 432 6.51 12.85 -15.94
C PRO A 432 6.17 12.23 -17.29
N PHE A 433 6.59 12.90 -18.37
CA PHE A 433 6.51 12.32 -19.71
C PHE A 433 7.58 11.24 -19.88
N PRO A 434 7.26 10.13 -20.58
CA PRO A 434 8.25 9.10 -20.86
C PRO A 434 9.36 9.62 -21.77
N SER A 435 10.52 8.98 -21.69
CA SER A 435 11.64 9.27 -22.59
C SER A 435 11.21 9.15 -24.06
N GLY A 436 11.65 10.11 -24.88
CA GLY A 436 11.30 10.20 -26.30
C GLY A 436 10.03 11.01 -26.61
N CYS A 437 9.22 11.40 -25.61
CA CYS A 437 8.08 12.30 -25.85
C CYS A 437 8.59 13.74 -25.88
N ASP A 438 8.79 14.29 -27.07
CA ASP A 438 9.28 15.66 -27.29
C ASP A 438 8.24 16.74 -26.97
N ALA A 439 8.59 18.02 -27.17
CA ALA A 439 7.68 19.13 -26.90
C ALA A 439 6.34 19.04 -27.68
N ALA A 440 6.36 18.51 -28.90
CA ALA A 440 5.17 18.35 -29.73
C ALA A 440 4.27 17.22 -29.18
N CYS A 441 4.86 16.08 -28.80
CA CYS A 441 4.19 14.99 -28.11
C CYS A 441 3.55 15.44 -26.77
N GLN A 442 4.24 16.33 -26.03
CA GLN A 442 3.78 16.82 -24.74
C GLN A 442 2.70 17.91 -24.83
N ALA A 443 2.67 18.69 -25.92
CA ALA A 443 1.83 19.88 -26.06
C ALA A 443 0.33 19.64 -25.81
N PRO A 444 -0.30 18.53 -26.25
CA PRO A 444 -1.71 18.26 -25.97
C PRO A 444 -2.01 18.04 -24.47
N TRP A 445 -1.00 17.65 -23.70
CA TRP A 445 -1.11 17.15 -22.34
C TRP A 445 -0.59 18.16 -21.29
N ARG A 446 0.02 19.28 -21.72
CA ARG A 446 0.46 20.36 -20.82
C ARG A 446 -0.64 21.41 -20.63
N GLY A 447 -0.89 21.82 -19.39
CA GLY A 447 -1.62 23.06 -19.06
C GLY A 447 -3.13 23.10 -19.39
N LYS A 448 -3.72 22.03 -19.94
CA LYS A 448 -5.18 21.89 -20.09
C LYS A 448 -5.77 21.17 -18.87
N ASN A 449 -7.09 21.00 -18.80
CA ASN A 449 -7.83 20.16 -17.82
C ASN A 449 -7.47 18.66 -17.89
N VAL A 450 -6.20 18.33 -18.14
CA VAL A 450 -5.63 17.00 -18.26
C VAL A 450 -5.59 16.28 -16.93
N GLY A 451 -5.68 17.00 -15.80
CA GLY A 451 -5.77 16.40 -14.47
C GLY A 451 -7.18 16.14 -13.98
N TYR A 452 -8.18 16.11 -14.87
CA TYR A 452 -9.56 15.83 -14.51
C TYR A 452 -9.79 14.31 -14.46
N ASN A 453 -10.04 13.77 -13.26
CA ASN A 453 -10.61 12.44 -13.12
C ASN A 453 -12.13 12.56 -13.12
N ALA A 454 -12.78 12.02 -14.15
CA ALA A 454 -14.22 12.14 -14.31
C ALA A 454 -14.98 11.63 -13.08
N GLY A 455 -14.50 10.55 -12.45
CA GLY A 455 -14.98 9.99 -11.19
C GLY A 455 -16.49 10.13 -10.91
N PRO A 456 -16.86 10.10 -9.64
CA PRO A 456 -18.20 10.42 -9.18
C PRO A 456 -18.62 11.88 -9.34
N GLY A 457 -19.60 12.15 -10.21
CA GLY A 457 -20.24 13.47 -10.32
C GLY A 457 -19.83 14.33 -11.50
N ALA A 458 -18.95 13.87 -12.40
CA ALA A 458 -18.75 14.53 -13.69
C ALA A 458 -20.05 14.50 -14.52
N LYS A 459 -20.48 15.66 -15.00
CA LYS A 459 -21.66 15.75 -15.89
C LYS A 459 -21.36 15.02 -17.21
N PRO A 460 -22.34 14.28 -17.80
CA PRO A 460 -22.20 13.72 -19.15
C PRO A 460 -21.86 14.85 -20.13
N GLY A 461 -20.71 14.76 -20.81
CA GLY A 461 -20.21 15.80 -21.72
C GLY A 461 -19.05 16.66 -21.20
N GLN A 462 -18.60 16.50 -19.95
CA GLN A 462 -17.38 17.15 -19.44
C GLN A 462 -16.08 16.37 -19.67
N VAL A 463 -16.10 15.32 -20.49
CA VAL A 463 -14.87 14.87 -21.14
C VAL A 463 -14.62 15.87 -22.25
N ALA A 464 -13.74 16.85 -22.05
CA ALA A 464 -13.49 17.90 -23.04
C ALA A 464 -12.89 17.29 -24.31
N GLY A 465 -13.76 16.88 -25.23
CA GLY A 465 -13.52 16.69 -26.64
C GLY A 465 -14.31 17.74 -27.40
N GLY A 466 -13.59 18.74 -27.94
CA GLY A 466 -14.01 19.53 -29.10
C GLY A 466 -14.74 20.85 -28.84
N SER A 467 -14.10 21.96 -29.22
CA SER A 467 -14.64 22.83 -30.27
C SER A 467 -13.50 23.61 -30.92
N GLU A 468 -13.28 23.32 -32.20
CA GLU A 468 -12.70 24.26 -33.14
C GLU A 468 -13.68 25.42 -33.37
N GLY A 469 -13.15 26.64 -33.52
CA GLY A 469 -13.72 27.67 -34.37
C GLY A 469 -13.73 29.09 -33.79
N PRO A 470 -13.66 30.16 -34.62
CA PRO A 470 -13.28 30.22 -36.03
C PRO A 470 -11.93 30.89 -36.27
N ALA A 471 -11.41 30.68 -37.49
CA ALA A 471 -10.34 31.48 -38.05
C ALA A 471 -10.71 32.98 -38.06
N ALA A 472 -9.79 33.83 -37.61
CA ALA A 472 -9.74 35.24 -37.98
C ALA A 472 -8.32 35.57 -38.47
N ALA A 473 -8.28 36.26 -39.59
CA ALA A 473 -7.14 36.44 -40.47
C ALA A 473 -6.05 37.40 -39.94
N GLN A 474 -4.83 37.14 -40.43
CA GLN A 474 -3.77 38.07 -40.87
C GLN A 474 -3.65 39.48 -40.27
N GLY A 475 -2.43 39.80 -39.78
CA GLY A 475 -1.87 41.16 -39.74
C GLY A 475 -0.63 41.29 -38.84
N PRO A 476 0.42 42.08 -39.17
CA PRO A 476 1.79 41.57 -39.14
C PRO A 476 2.74 42.16 -38.07
N ALA A 477 3.84 41.41 -37.86
CA ALA A 477 5.24 41.81 -37.58
C ALA A 477 5.57 42.99 -36.65
N ALA A 478 6.40 42.71 -35.63
CA ALA A 478 7.59 43.51 -35.34
C ALA A 478 8.63 42.67 -34.56
N ALA A 479 9.84 42.61 -35.10
CA ALA A 479 11.04 42.07 -34.48
C ALA A 479 11.79 43.17 -33.70
N GLN A 480 12.55 42.79 -32.66
CA GLN A 480 13.92 43.25 -32.33
C GLN A 480 14.37 42.69 -30.97
N GLY A 481 15.53 42.02 -30.92
CA GLY A 481 16.21 41.53 -29.70
C GLY A 481 17.15 42.58 -29.09
N PRO A 482 18.37 42.24 -28.61
CA PRO A 482 18.81 41.08 -27.81
C PRO A 482 19.74 41.50 -26.61
N GLY A 483 20.24 40.52 -25.84
CA GLY A 483 21.39 40.66 -24.91
C GLY A 483 21.03 40.52 -23.42
N ALA A 484 21.83 39.93 -22.52
CA ALA A 484 23.24 39.59 -22.58
C ALA A 484 23.64 38.42 -21.63
N SER A 485 24.78 37.85 -21.99
CA SER A 485 25.66 36.82 -21.38
C SER A 485 26.21 37.02 -19.95
N GLY A 486 26.68 35.89 -19.38
CA GLY A 486 27.92 35.75 -18.57
C GLY A 486 27.79 35.95 -17.05
N ALA A 487 28.53 35.28 -16.16
CA ALA A 487 29.64 34.34 -16.30
C ALA A 487 29.87 33.55 -14.98
N VAL A 488 30.61 32.44 -15.08
CA VAL A 488 31.17 31.58 -14.01
C VAL A 488 32.53 32.14 -13.53
N PRO A 489 33.01 31.76 -12.32
CA PRO A 489 34.38 31.24 -12.25
C PRO A 489 34.62 30.02 -11.33
N GLN A 490 35.59 29.19 -11.75
CA GLN A 490 36.38 28.19 -11.01
C GLN A 490 37.15 28.85 -9.83
N GLY A 491 37.73 28.21 -8.80
CA GLY A 491 38.06 26.85 -8.41
C GLY A 491 39.21 26.93 -7.37
N ASN A 492 39.33 25.96 -6.44
CA ASN A 492 40.58 25.42 -5.83
C ASN A 492 40.37 24.83 -4.40
N SER A 493 40.96 23.65 -4.18
CA SER A 493 41.27 23.04 -2.87
C SER A 493 42.72 23.34 -2.47
N PRO A 494 43.09 23.32 -1.17
CA PRO A 494 43.78 22.13 -0.65
C PRO A 494 43.59 21.79 0.86
N ALA A 495 43.88 20.52 1.17
CA ALA A 495 44.48 19.91 2.38
C ALA A 495 43.88 20.06 3.80
N ALA A 496 43.94 18.93 4.52
CA ALA A 496 43.38 18.65 5.84
C ALA A 496 44.20 19.17 7.04
N THR A 497 43.53 19.59 8.11
CA THR A 497 43.97 19.45 9.52
C THR A 497 42.76 19.52 10.46
N THR A 498 42.80 18.72 11.51
CA THR A 498 41.76 18.52 12.54
C THR A 498 41.81 19.60 13.62
N LYS A 499 40.75 20.43 13.74
CA LYS A 499 40.39 21.20 14.96
C LYS A 499 38.91 21.66 14.91
N ARG A 500 38.25 21.61 16.07
CA ARG A 500 36.83 21.94 16.32
C ARG A 500 36.57 23.46 16.22
N PRO A 501 35.60 23.97 15.43
CA PRO A 501 35.33 25.41 15.33
C PRO A 501 34.25 25.89 16.31
N THR A 502 34.43 27.12 16.80
CA THR A 502 33.46 27.93 17.56
C THR A 502 32.43 28.59 16.62
N ALA A 503 31.34 29.11 17.20
CA ALA A 503 30.04 29.46 16.57
C ALA A 503 30.03 30.49 15.41
N ALA A 504 31.18 30.93 14.89
CA ALA A 504 31.28 31.87 13.77
C ALA A 504 31.68 31.22 12.43
N ASN A 505 31.79 29.88 12.37
CA ASN A 505 32.17 29.14 11.15
C ASN A 505 31.43 27.78 11.05
N LYS A 506 30.10 27.77 11.25
CA LYS A 506 29.29 26.58 10.93
C LYS A 506 29.17 26.48 9.40
N PRO A 507 29.55 25.35 8.76
CA PRO A 507 29.21 25.15 7.35
C PRO A 507 27.69 25.23 7.18
N SER A 508 27.21 25.86 6.10
CA SER A 508 25.78 25.97 5.80
C SER A 508 25.22 24.58 5.51
N VAL A 509 24.64 23.96 6.53
CA VAL A 509 23.95 22.67 6.43
C VAL A 509 22.45 22.95 6.41
N SER A 510 21.77 22.49 5.37
CA SER A 510 20.30 22.61 5.23
C SER A 510 19.68 21.26 5.57
N CYS A 511 18.79 21.22 6.55
CA CYS A 511 18.15 19.99 7.00
C CYS A 511 16.64 20.04 6.77
N ASN A 512 16.08 18.96 6.21
CA ASN A 512 14.64 18.74 6.15
C ASN A 512 14.23 17.77 7.25
N ARG A 513 13.50 18.29 8.26
CA ARG A 513 13.05 17.51 9.41
C ARG A 513 12.00 16.45 9.07
N ALA A 514 11.24 16.64 7.99
CA ALA A 514 10.24 15.67 7.53
C ALA A 514 10.86 14.44 6.85
N THR A 515 12.03 14.61 6.21
CA THR A 515 12.75 13.52 5.53
C THR A 515 13.98 13.02 6.29
N GLY A 516 14.43 13.73 7.34
CA GLY A 516 15.64 13.42 8.10
C GLY A 516 16.95 13.65 7.33
N GLN A 517 16.89 14.24 6.14
CA GLN A 517 18.06 14.48 5.29
C GLN A 517 18.62 15.87 5.52
N CYS A 518 19.94 15.93 5.70
CA CYS A 518 20.71 17.16 5.74
C CYS A 518 21.69 17.19 4.58
N THR A 519 21.82 18.33 3.91
CA THR A 519 22.79 18.55 2.84
C THR A 519 23.82 19.59 3.22
N ASP A 520 25.07 19.37 2.80
CA ASP A 520 26.12 20.37 2.92
C ASP A 520 25.96 21.50 1.88
N ALA A 521 26.82 22.52 1.97
CA ALA A 521 26.84 23.66 1.03
C ALA A 521 27.07 23.26 -0.45
N LYS A 522 27.51 22.02 -0.70
CA LYS A 522 27.77 21.47 -2.03
C LYS A 522 26.64 20.53 -2.50
N GLY A 523 25.57 20.37 -1.71
CA GLY A 523 24.42 19.53 -2.03
C GLY A 523 24.60 18.04 -1.72
N ASN A 524 25.68 17.65 -1.03
CA ASN A 524 25.89 16.24 -0.66
C ASN A 524 25.07 15.90 0.57
N VAL A 525 24.39 14.75 0.53
CA VAL A 525 23.63 14.24 1.68
C VAL A 525 24.59 13.77 2.76
N LEU A 526 24.43 14.30 3.97
CA LEU A 526 25.21 13.93 5.14
C LEU A 526 24.84 12.51 5.61
N ALA A 527 25.84 11.78 6.12
CA ALA A 527 25.61 10.50 6.77
C ALA A 527 24.71 10.68 8.00
N ALA A 528 23.86 9.69 8.29
CA ALA A 528 22.80 9.78 9.32
C ALA A 528 23.31 10.24 10.69
N GLU A 529 24.48 9.75 11.13
CA GLU A 529 25.08 10.15 12.42
C GLU A 529 25.51 11.63 12.45
N GLN A 530 25.96 12.18 11.32
CA GLN A 530 26.34 13.59 11.20
C GLN A 530 25.08 14.47 11.06
N ALA A 531 24.07 14.01 10.33
CA ALA A 531 22.80 14.71 10.14
C ALA A 531 22.06 14.93 11.47
N GLN A 532 22.15 13.97 12.39
CA GLN A 532 21.47 14.04 13.70
C GLN A 532 21.90 15.25 14.54
N GLN A 533 23.15 15.71 14.40
CA GLN A 533 23.65 16.87 15.14
C GLN A 533 23.06 18.19 14.63
N TYR A 534 22.59 18.26 13.37
CA TYR A 534 22.03 19.46 12.75
C TYR A 534 20.48 19.46 12.72
N LEU A 535 19.85 18.28 12.78
CA LEU A 535 18.38 18.16 12.81
C LEU A 535 17.73 18.80 14.05
N ASN A 536 18.45 18.87 15.17
CA ASN A 536 17.97 19.50 16.40
C ASN A 536 17.94 21.02 16.34
N ASP A 537 18.73 21.63 15.44
CA ASP A 537 18.85 23.08 15.27
C ASP A 537 17.94 23.63 14.15
N ALA A 538 17.23 22.75 13.41
CA ALA A 538 16.36 23.14 12.29
C ALA A 538 15.00 23.69 12.80
N PRO A 539 14.51 24.83 12.26
CA PRO A 539 13.29 25.47 12.73
C PRO A 539 12.06 24.55 12.62
N GLU A 540 11.21 24.56 13.66
CA GLU A 540 9.96 23.79 13.69
C GLU A 540 8.96 24.34 12.66
N ALA A 541 8.42 23.46 11.82
CA ALA A 541 7.26 23.78 10.99
C ALA A 541 6.03 23.84 11.91
N SER A 542 5.40 25.01 12.00
CA SER A 542 4.20 25.26 12.78
C SER A 542 2.97 24.58 12.17
N GLY A 543 2.59 23.43 12.73
CA GLY A 543 1.32 22.73 12.48
C GLY A 543 1.01 21.80 13.66
N PRO A 544 -0.27 21.57 14.00
CA PRO A 544 -0.63 20.87 15.23
C PRO A 544 -0.24 19.38 15.17
N GLY A 545 0.83 19.04 15.89
CA GLY A 545 1.05 17.77 16.59
C GLY A 545 0.76 16.48 15.83
N ALA A 546 1.59 16.13 14.85
CA ALA A 546 1.77 14.75 14.40
C ALA A 546 3.22 14.34 14.62
N LYS A 547 3.47 13.42 15.57
CA LYS A 547 4.77 12.77 15.71
C LYS A 547 4.97 11.87 14.50
N ALA A 548 5.87 12.25 13.59
CA ALA A 548 6.31 11.38 12.51
C ALA A 548 6.94 10.11 13.11
N VAL A 549 6.32 8.96 12.88
CA VAL A 549 6.95 7.66 13.14
C VAL A 549 7.91 7.42 11.97
N PRO A 550 9.23 7.29 12.20
CA PRO A 550 10.16 7.05 11.12
C PRO A 550 9.86 5.69 10.48
N LEU A 551 9.77 5.68 9.14
CA LEU A 551 9.74 4.47 8.34
C LEU A 551 11.09 3.74 8.49
N VAL A 552 11.17 2.84 9.45
CA VAL A 552 12.23 1.84 9.53
C VAL A 552 11.67 0.56 8.95
N LEU A 553 12.07 0.21 7.73
CA LEU A 553 12.04 -1.17 7.27
C LEU A 553 13.03 -1.95 8.14
N ALA A 554 12.56 -2.40 9.31
CA ALA A 554 13.36 -3.22 10.19
C ALA A 554 13.58 -4.57 9.50
N GLY A 555 14.77 -4.78 8.96
CA GLY A 555 15.32 -6.12 8.80
C GLY A 555 15.23 -6.80 10.17
N ASN A 556 14.33 -7.75 10.31
CA ASN A 556 14.07 -8.44 11.57
C ASN A 556 15.26 -9.36 11.90
N THR A 557 16.28 -8.82 12.56
CA THR A 557 17.43 -9.58 13.07
C THR A 557 17.51 -9.59 14.61
N GLY A 558 16.44 -9.19 15.30
CA GLY A 558 16.36 -9.21 16.77
C GLY A 558 15.37 -10.24 17.33
N TRP A 559 15.68 -10.78 18.51
CA TRP A 559 14.73 -11.53 19.34
C TRP A 559 13.55 -10.62 19.74
N GLY A 560 12.36 -10.92 19.24
CA GLY A 560 11.11 -10.25 19.54
C GLY A 560 10.30 -10.92 20.65
N THR A 561 9.15 -10.33 20.96
CA THR A 561 8.22 -10.74 22.02
C THR A 561 7.73 -12.19 21.86
N SER A 562 7.59 -12.68 20.63
CA SER A 562 7.25 -14.09 20.36
C SER A 562 8.36 -15.07 20.75
N GLN A 563 9.65 -14.73 20.54
CA GLN A 563 10.75 -15.55 21.03
C GLN A 563 10.85 -15.51 22.56
N ASN A 564 10.57 -14.37 23.19
CA ASN A 564 10.52 -14.27 24.66
C ASN A 564 9.40 -15.15 25.24
N LEU A 565 8.22 -15.18 24.61
CA LEU A 565 7.12 -16.06 25.01
C LEU A 565 7.47 -17.55 24.85
N LEU A 566 8.20 -17.90 23.78
CA LEU A 566 8.70 -19.27 23.59
C LEU A 566 9.73 -19.67 24.65
N VAL A 567 10.63 -18.77 25.04
CA VAL A 567 11.59 -19.02 26.14
C VAL A 567 10.87 -19.19 27.47
N VAL A 568 9.87 -18.35 27.76
CA VAL A 568 9.05 -18.47 28.98
C VAL A 568 8.27 -19.79 28.99
N ALA A 569 7.67 -20.19 27.86
CA ALA A 569 6.98 -21.47 27.73
C ALA A 569 7.93 -22.66 27.92
N ALA A 570 9.15 -22.59 27.35
CA ALA A 570 10.17 -23.61 27.54
C ALA A 570 10.61 -23.72 29.00
N LEU A 571 10.77 -22.59 29.72
CA LEU A 571 11.10 -22.56 31.14
C LEU A 571 9.99 -23.16 32.01
N PHE A 572 8.72 -22.89 31.69
CA PHE A 572 7.59 -23.51 32.38
C PHE A 572 7.55 -25.03 32.19
N LEU A 573 7.78 -25.51 30.96
CA LEU A 573 7.88 -26.96 30.68
C LEU A 573 9.03 -27.60 31.45
N LEU A 574 10.20 -26.95 31.49
CA LEU A 574 11.37 -27.42 32.24
C LEU A 574 11.09 -27.49 33.75
N LEU A 575 10.43 -26.48 34.30
CA LEU A 575 9.98 -26.49 35.71
C LEU A 575 9.01 -27.64 35.98
N LEU A 576 8.07 -27.90 35.09
CA LEU A 576 7.06 -28.95 35.25
C LEU A 576 7.66 -30.37 35.20
N VAL A 577 8.73 -30.56 34.43
CA VAL A 577 9.46 -31.84 34.34
C VAL A 577 10.43 -32.03 35.52
N LEU A 578 11.12 -30.97 35.95
CA LEU A 578 12.17 -31.08 36.98
C LEU A 578 11.63 -31.00 38.42
N THR A 579 10.50 -30.33 38.66
CA THR A 579 9.98 -30.16 40.03
C THR A 579 9.53 -31.47 40.69
N PRO A 580 8.84 -32.42 40.03
CA PRO A 580 8.44 -33.67 40.67
C PRO A 580 9.60 -34.56 41.17
N PRO A 581 10.66 -34.84 40.38
CA PRO A 581 11.76 -35.68 40.84
C PRO A 581 12.62 -35.00 41.94
N LEU A 582 12.78 -33.67 41.90
CA LEU A 582 13.51 -32.93 42.93
C LEU A 582 12.74 -32.89 44.26
N ALA A 583 11.42 -32.67 44.21
CA ALA A 583 10.56 -32.74 45.38
C ALA A 583 10.55 -34.15 46.00
N ALA A 584 10.48 -35.19 45.17
CA ALA A 584 10.54 -36.58 45.63
C ALA A 584 11.89 -36.91 46.31
N ARG A 585 13.00 -36.37 45.79
CA ARG A 585 14.34 -36.57 46.36
C ARG A 585 14.50 -35.84 47.69
N TYR A 586 13.96 -34.62 47.81
CA TYR A 586 13.96 -33.84 49.06
C TYR A 586 13.12 -34.52 50.16
N ILE A 587 11.95 -35.06 49.81
CA ILE A 587 11.10 -35.82 50.75
C ILE A 587 11.78 -37.11 51.20
N ARG A 588 12.53 -37.80 50.33
CA ARG A 588 13.31 -38.99 50.69
C ARG A 588 14.52 -38.68 51.58
N SER A 589 15.21 -37.55 51.40
CA SER A 589 16.30 -37.15 52.29
C SER A 589 15.83 -36.78 53.70
N GLY A 590 14.62 -36.24 53.84
CA GLY A 590 14.02 -35.93 55.14
C GLY A 590 13.61 -37.15 55.98
N ARG A 591 13.42 -38.32 55.35
CA ARG A 591 13.06 -39.58 56.04
C ARG A 591 14.25 -40.41 56.50
N ARG A 592 15.48 -40.10 56.06
CA ARG A 592 16.70 -40.84 56.47
C ARG A 592 17.35 -40.33 57.76
N GLY A 593 16.82 -39.27 58.38
CA GLY A 593 17.36 -38.68 59.63
C GLY A 593 16.64 -39.10 60.91
N LYS A 594 15.68 -40.02 60.87
CA LYS A 594 14.99 -40.55 62.06
C LYS A 594 14.93 -42.07 61.98
N GLY A 595 15.98 -42.74 62.46
CA GLY A 595 15.98 -44.19 62.55
C GLY A 595 17.34 -44.78 62.91
N THR A 596 17.88 -44.44 64.08
CA THR A 596 18.74 -45.30 64.92
C THR A 596 18.79 -44.67 66.32
N ASP A 597 17.98 -45.20 67.24
CA ASP A 597 18.34 -45.38 68.65
C ASP A 597 17.34 -46.38 69.29
N SER A 598 17.70 -47.65 69.17
CA SER A 598 17.37 -48.76 70.08
C SER A 598 18.35 -49.89 69.79
#